data_AF-A0A2J0MGA6-F1
#
_entry.id   AF-A0A2J0MGA6-F1
#
_cell.length_a   1.000
_cell.length_b   1.000
_cell.length_c   1.000
_cell.angle_alpha   90.00
_cell.angle_beta   90.00
_cell.angle_gamma   90.00
#
_symmetry.space_group_name_H-M   'P 1'
#
loop_
_entity.id
_entity.type
_entity.pdbx_description
1 polymer ?
#
loop_
_entity_poly.entity_id
_entity_poly.type
_entity_poly.pdbx_seq_one_letter_code
_entity_poly.pdbx_strand_id
1 'polypeptide(L)'
;KGFTLIELLVVVAIIGILASVVLVSLSGARAKATDAKVKAQLASMLSQAEMFTGISAAHNYKACTLNQGLFNTANNGLGSLFKGIVPSTITAADATCFSEAKRPSDGGKWAVAVKMTTGAWCVDSTGWSDEKTNAGTYYTSVANALPPSGLSGCKK
;
A
#
# COMPACT_ATOMS: atom_id res chain seq x y z
N LYS A 1 -26.01 5.64 -52.13
CA LYS A 1 -25.09 6.60 -51.48
C LYS A 1 -24.33 5.83 -50.41
N GLY A 2 -23.10 5.45 -50.71
CA GLY A 2 -22.23 4.70 -49.80
C GLY A 2 -21.10 5.58 -49.33
N PHE A 3 -20.66 5.38 -48.09
CA PHE A 3 -19.42 5.95 -47.58
C PHE A 3 -18.23 5.48 -48.42
N THR A 4 -17.30 6.38 -48.69
CA THR A 4 -16.08 6.04 -49.41
C THR A 4 -15.10 5.32 -48.47
N LEU A 5 -14.31 4.39 -49.01
CA LEU A 5 -13.29 3.69 -48.24
C LEU A 5 -12.26 4.64 -47.62
N ILE A 6 -11.99 5.77 -48.30
CA ILE A 6 -11.03 6.78 -47.83
C ILE A 6 -11.57 7.57 -46.61
N GLU A 7 -12.89 7.83 -46.56
CA GLU A 7 -13.53 8.48 -45.41
C GLU A 7 -13.43 7.61 -44.16
N LEU A 8 -13.63 6.29 -44.29
CA LEU A 8 -13.46 5.39 -43.13
C LEU A 8 -12.00 5.24 -42.71
N LEU A 9 -11.06 5.28 -43.67
CA LEU A 9 -9.63 5.14 -43.40
C LEU A 9 -9.08 6.35 -42.63
N VAL A 10 -9.47 7.58 -42.99
CA VAL A 10 -9.00 8.78 -42.27
C VAL A 10 -9.54 8.84 -40.84
N VAL A 11 -10.76 8.37 -40.60
CA VAL A 11 -11.38 8.37 -39.26
C VAL A 11 -10.61 7.46 -38.31
N VAL A 12 -10.30 6.23 -38.72
CA VAL A 12 -9.52 5.32 -37.87
C VAL A 12 -8.09 5.83 -37.65
N ALA A 13 -7.51 6.53 -38.63
CA ALA A 13 -6.20 7.16 -38.49
C ALA A 13 -6.22 8.27 -37.41
N ILE A 14 -7.23 9.13 -37.40
CA ILE A 14 -7.35 10.20 -36.40
C ILE A 14 -7.64 9.63 -35.01
N ILE A 15 -8.54 8.65 -34.90
CA ILE A 15 -8.83 7.96 -33.62
C ILE A 15 -7.56 7.32 -33.06
N GLY A 16 -6.72 6.71 -33.91
CA GLY A 16 -5.45 6.13 -33.50
C GLY A 16 -4.49 7.14 -32.87
N ILE A 17 -4.36 8.33 -33.47
CA ILE A 17 -3.50 9.40 -32.94
C ILE A 17 -4.03 9.90 -31.59
N LEU A 18 -5.32 10.21 -31.50
CA LEU A 18 -5.93 10.72 -30.27
C LEU A 18 -5.87 9.68 -29.14
N ALA A 19 -6.09 8.39 -29.44
CA ALA A 19 -6.02 7.32 -28.46
C ALA A 19 -4.61 7.17 -27.85
N SER A 20 -3.55 7.38 -28.64
CA SER A 20 -2.16 7.26 -28.17
C SER A 20 -1.83 8.27 -27.06
N VAL A 21 -2.29 9.53 -27.20
CA VAL A 21 -2.05 10.61 -26.23
C VAL A 21 -2.84 10.36 -24.93
N VAL A 22 -4.09 9.89 -25.05
CA VAL A 22 -4.94 9.58 -23.89
C VAL A 22 -4.40 8.41 -23.08
N LEU A 23 -3.83 7.39 -23.73
CA LEU A 23 -3.27 6.22 -23.04
C LEU A 23 -2.07 6.56 -22.14
N VAL A 24 -1.17 7.44 -22.61
CA VAL A 24 0.00 7.86 -21.82
C VAL A 24 -0.42 8.64 -20.57
N SER A 25 -1.36 9.57 -20.72
CA SER A 25 -1.87 10.38 -19.59
C SER A 25 -2.66 9.55 -18.58
N LEU A 26 -3.47 8.59 -19.04
CA LEU A 26 -4.24 7.70 -18.17
C LEU A 26 -3.36 6.73 -17.36
N SER A 27 -2.24 6.26 -17.93
CA SER A 27 -1.29 5.39 -17.23
C SER A 27 -0.75 6.05 -15.95
N GLY A 28 -0.27 7.30 -16.04
CA GLY A 28 0.22 8.04 -14.88
C GLY A 28 -0.87 8.35 -13.84
N ALA A 29 -2.10 8.62 -14.29
CA ALA A 29 -3.24 8.85 -13.39
C ALA A 29 -3.60 7.59 -12.58
N ARG A 30 -3.55 6.40 -13.19
CA ARG A 30 -3.80 5.12 -12.51
C ARG A 30 -2.77 4.81 -11.43
N ALA A 31 -1.50 5.10 -11.71
CA ALA A 31 -0.41 4.96 -10.73
C ALA A 31 -0.66 5.83 -9.49
N LYS A 32 -0.91 7.13 -9.71
CA LYS A 32 -1.23 8.08 -8.62
C LYS A 32 -2.49 7.68 -7.84
N ALA A 33 -3.52 7.17 -8.51
CA ALA A 33 -4.74 6.68 -7.86
C ALA A 33 -4.46 5.46 -6.97
N THR A 34 -3.58 4.56 -7.42
CA THR A 34 -3.13 3.40 -6.62
C THR A 34 -2.38 3.85 -5.38
N ASP A 35 -1.44 4.79 -5.52
CA ASP A 35 -0.67 5.33 -4.39
C ASP A 35 -1.59 6.07 -3.40
N ALA A 36 -2.55 6.87 -3.89
CA ALA A 36 -3.54 7.53 -3.04
C ALA A 36 -4.42 6.52 -2.28
N LYS A 37 -4.78 5.40 -2.92
CA LYS A 37 -5.50 4.30 -2.27
C LYS A 37 -4.67 3.67 -1.16
N VAL A 38 -3.39 3.40 -1.40
CA VAL A 38 -2.45 2.90 -0.36
C VAL A 38 -2.43 3.85 0.83
N LYS A 39 -2.21 5.16 0.59
CA LYS A 39 -2.17 6.18 1.65
C LYS A 39 -3.46 6.22 2.47
N ALA A 40 -4.62 6.25 1.80
CA ALA A 40 -5.92 6.31 2.46
C ALA A 40 -6.26 5.04 3.28
N GLN A 41 -5.97 3.86 2.72
CA GLN A 41 -6.22 2.60 3.42
C GLN A 41 -5.28 2.43 4.63
N LEU A 42 -4.01 2.81 4.49
CA LEU A 42 -3.05 2.75 5.60
C LEU A 42 -3.34 3.80 6.69
N ALA A 43 -3.85 4.98 6.34
CA ALA A 43 -4.29 5.96 7.35
C ALA A 43 -5.44 5.41 8.21
N SER A 44 -6.36 4.65 7.61
CA SER A 44 -7.48 4.01 8.32
C SER A 44 -7.04 2.88 9.26
N MET A 45 -5.80 2.37 9.09
CA MET A 45 -5.28 1.30 9.94
C MET A 45 -5.05 1.71 11.37
N LEU A 46 -4.69 2.98 11.63
CA LEU A 46 -4.44 3.47 12.98
C LEU A 46 -5.66 3.20 13.88
N SER A 47 -6.84 3.65 13.46
CA SER A 47 -8.08 3.43 14.19
C SER A 47 -8.46 1.95 14.30
N GLN A 48 -8.24 1.16 13.24
CA GLN A 48 -8.61 -0.26 13.25
C GLN A 48 -7.68 -1.10 14.12
N ALA A 49 -6.40 -0.69 14.24
CA ALA A 49 -5.44 -1.34 15.11
C ALA A 49 -5.82 -1.12 16.58
N GLU A 50 -6.27 0.09 16.95
CA GLU A 50 -6.74 0.37 18.31
C GLU A 50 -8.02 -0.41 18.68
N MET A 51 -8.87 -0.72 17.69
CA MET A 51 -10.05 -1.57 17.92
C MET A 51 -9.70 -3.06 18.13
N PHE A 52 -8.45 -3.47 17.91
CA PHE A 52 -8.04 -4.85 18.07
C PHE A 52 -7.88 -5.21 19.55
N THR A 53 -8.79 -6.06 20.04
CA THR A 53 -8.83 -6.50 21.45
C THR A 53 -8.03 -7.77 21.71
N GLY A 54 -7.54 -8.46 20.67
CA GLY A 54 -6.75 -9.67 20.80
C GLY A 54 -5.28 -9.39 21.09
N ILE A 55 -4.52 -10.37 21.60
CA ILE A 55 -3.07 -10.24 21.64
C ILE A 55 -2.55 -10.51 20.23
N SER A 56 -1.79 -9.57 19.69
CA SER A 56 -1.14 -9.74 18.39
C SER A 56 -0.08 -10.83 18.52
N ALA A 57 0.04 -11.73 17.55
CA ALA A 57 1.27 -12.53 17.45
C ALA A 57 2.44 -11.58 17.13
N ALA A 58 3.64 -11.90 17.64
CA ALA A 58 4.82 -11.14 17.26
C ALA A 58 5.11 -11.31 15.76
N HIS A 59 5.10 -10.21 15.02
CA HIS A 59 5.53 -10.15 13.63
C HIS A 59 6.83 -9.37 13.58
N ASN A 60 7.94 -10.02 13.22
CA ASN A 60 9.26 -9.41 13.20
C ASN A 60 9.70 -9.13 11.75
N TYR A 61 9.24 -8.00 11.18
CA TYR A 61 9.63 -7.52 9.84
C TYR A 61 9.49 -8.60 8.75
N LYS A 62 8.32 -9.21 8.69
CA LYS A 62 7.97 -10.22 7.68
C LYS A 62 6.83 -9.75 6.81
N ALA A 63 6.57 -10.49 5.73
CA ALA A 63 5.38 -10.29 4.93
C ALA A 63 4.13 -10.17 5.82
N CYS A 64 3.25 -9.23 5.51
CA CYS A 64 1.98 -9.04 6.20
C CYS A 64 1.04 -10.22 5.89
N THR A 65 1.22 -11.37 6.56
CA THR A 65 0.37 -12.54 6.36
C THR A 65 -0.97 -12.31 7.05
N LEU A 66 -2.04 -12.21 6.26
CA LEU A 66 -3.37 -11.76 6.71
C LEU A 66 -4.18 -12.79 7.52
N ASN A 67 -3.49 -13.73 8.16
CA ASN A 67 -4.12 -14.89 8.81
C ASN A 67 -3.73 -15.02 10.29
N GLN A 68 -2.98 -14.08 10.87
CA GLN A 68 -2.53 -14.16 12.28
C GLN A 68 -2.48 -12.77 12.95
N GLY A 69 -2.89 -12.69 14.22
CA GLY A 69 -2.74 -11.51 15.07
C GLY A 69 -3.45 -10.23 14.57
N LEU A 70 -2.79 -9.09 14.76
CA LEU A 70 -3.28 -7.74 14.41
C LEU A 70 -3.65 -7.58 12.93
N PHE A 71 -2.95 -8.31 12.06
CA PHE A 71 -3.12 -8.22 10.61
C PHE A 71 -4.09 -9.28 10.06
N ASN A 72 -4.76 -10.04 10.92
CA ASN A 72 -5.74 -11.03 10.51
C ASN A 72 -7.02 -10.36 9.96
N THR A 73 -7.52 -10.87 8.83
CA THR A 73 -8.81 -10.47 8.21
C THR A 73 -10.04 -10.66 9.11
N ALA A 74 -10.01 -11.58 10.08
CA ALA A 74 -11.19 -11.96 10.86
C ALA A 74 -11.46 -11.12 12.12
N ASN A 75 -10.51 -10.31 12.60
CA ASN A 75 -10.57 -9.79 13.98
C ASN A 75 -10.91 -8.29 14.11
N ASN A 76 -10.65 -7.48 13.07
CA ASN A 76 -10.70 -6.01 13.17
C ASN A 76 -10.91 -5.32 11.80
N GLY A 77 -11.25 -6.08 10.75
CA GLY A 77 -11.44 -5.53 9.39
C GLY A 77 -10.14 -5.09 8.69
N LEU A 78 -9.00 -5.07 9.39
CA LEU A 78 -7.72 -4.59 8.88
C LEU A 78 -7.22 -5.39 7.69
N GLY A 79 -7.33 -6.72 7.74
CA GLY A 79 -6.97 -7.55 6.59
C GLY A 79 -7.84 -7.30 5.35
N SER A 80 -9.07 -6.79 5.52
CA SER A 80 -9.92 -6.41 4.39
C SER A 80 -9.43 -5.14 3.70
N LEU A 81 -8.84 -4.20 4.46
CA LEU A 81 -8.17 -3.04 3.90
C LEU A 81 -6.97 -3.46 3.04
N PHE A 82 -6.14 -4.39 3.52
CA PHE A 82 -4.97 -4.87 2.78
C PHE A 82 -5.32 -5.47 1.43
N LYS A 83 -6.37 -6.29 1.34
CA LYS A 83 -6.79 -6.91 0.07
C LYS A 83 -7.08 -5.89 -1.05
N GLY A 84 -7.36 -4.63 -0.69
CA GLY A 84 -7.56 -3.54 -1.64
C GLY A 84 -6.29 -2.96 -2.26
N ILE A 85 -5.13 -3.11 -1.61
CA ILE A 85 -3.87 -2.45 -1.97
C ILE A 85 -2.69 -3.39 -2.24
N VAL A 86 -2.77 -4.65 -1.82
CA VAL A 86 -1.74 -5.67 -2.06
C VAL A 86 -2.31 -6.86 -2.84
N PRO A 87 -1.48 -7.62 -3.58
CA PRO A 87 -1.92 -8.82 -4.28
C PRO A 87 -2.50 -9.87 -3.33
N SER A 88 -3.31 -10.79 -3.87
CA SER A 88 -3.93 -11.90 -3.13
C SER A 88 -2.93 -12.76 -2.36
N THR A 89 -1.72 -12.92 -2.92
CA THR A 89 -0.58 -13.56 -2.28
C THR A 89 0.44 -12.50 -1.95
N ILE A 90 0.57 -12.17 -0.67
CA ILE A 90 1.45 -11.11 -0.19
C ILE A 90 2.86 -11.66 0.04
N THR A 91 3.86 -11.01 -0.54
CA THR A 91 5.26 -11.25 -0.23
C THR A 91 5.86 -10.09 0.58
N ALA A 92 7.05 -10.29 1.13
CA ALA A 92 7.76 -9.22 1.84
C ALA A 92 8.15 -8.04 0.92
N ALA A 93 8.08 -8.22 -0.40
CA ALA A 93 8.27 -7.13 -1.37
C ALA A 93 7.02 -6.27 -1.56
N ASP A 94 5.84 -6.78 -1.24
CA ASP A 94 4.56 -6.08 -1.41
C ASP A 94 4.17 -5.34 -0.14
N ALA A 95 4.24 -6.02 1.00
CA ALA A 95 3.98 -5.43 2.30
C ALA A 95 4.74 -6.16 3.41
N THR A 96 5.39 -5.41 4.27
CA THR A 96 6.10 -5.91 5.45
C THR A 96 5.48 -5.31 6.68
N CYS A 97 5.26 -6.16 7.69
CA CYS A 97 4.59 -5.81 8.93
C CYS A 97 5.49 -6.11 10.13
N PHE A 98 5.32 -5.30 11.15
CA PHE A 98 5.86 -5.48 12.48
C PHE A 98 4.73 -5.38 13.51
N SER A 99 4.72 -6.26 14.50
CA SER A 99 3.87 -6.13 15.69
C SER A 99 4.53 -6.84 16.86
N GLU A 100 4.43 -6.27 18.05
CA GLU A 100 4.81 -6.94 19.29
C GLU A 100 3.79 -8.01 19.68
N ALA A 101 4.17 -8.94 20.58
CA ALA A 101 3.27 -9.90 21.19
C ALA A 101 2.33 -9.24 22.23
N LYS A 102 1.69 -8.14 21.86
CA LYS A 102 0.90 -7.27 22.75
C LYS A 102 -0.29 -6.67 22.00
N ARG A 103 -1.35 -6.31 22.75
CA ARG A 103 -2.46 -5.52 22.22
C ARG A 103 -2.01 -4.08 21.94
N PRO A 104 -2.47 -3.44 20.85
CA PRO A 104 -2.27 -2.01 20.64
C PRO A 104 -2.79 -1.17 21.81
N SER A 105 -3.97 -1.53 22.35
CA SER A 105 -4.57 -0.89 23.53
C SER A 105 -3.68 -0.90 24.78
N ASP A 106 -2.77 -1.87 24.88
CA ASP A 106 -1.85 -1.99 26.02
C ASP A 106 -0.50 -1.29 25.71
N GLY A 107 -0.41 -0.55 24.61
CA GLY A 107 0.80 0.11 24.12
C GLY A 107 1.70 -0.78 23.26
N GLY A 108 1.18 -1.88 22.72
CA GLY A 108 1.90 -2.76 21.80
C GLY A 108 2.31 -2.03 20.52
N LYS A 109 3.59 -2.07 20.19
CA LYS A 109 4.10 -1.41 18.98
C LYS A 109 3.80 -2.22 17.73
N TRP A 110 3.47 -1.51 16.66
CA TRP A 110 3.27 -2.09 15.34
C TRP A 110 3.67 -1.10 14.25
N ALA A 111 3.98 -1.63 13.07
CA ALA A 111 4.25 -0.85 11.87
C ALA A 111 3.95 -1.66 10.61
N VAL A 112 3.58 -0.98 9.54
CA VAL A 112 3.34 -1.59 8.24
C VAL A 112 3.95 -0.70 7.17
N ALA A 113 4.77 -1.31 6.33
CA ALA A 113 5.17 -0.73 5.06
C ALA A 113 4.47 -1.45 3.91
N VAL A 114 4.01 -0.69 2.92
CA VAL A 114 3.42 -1.22 1.68
C VAL A 114 4.08 -0.59 0.48
N LYS A 115 4.28 -1.38 -0.56
CA LYS A 115 4.83 -0.95 -1.84
C LYS A 115 3.92 0.05 -2.53
N MET A 116 4.50 1.11 -3.06
CA MET A 116 3.85 2.05 -3.97
C MET A 116 4.27 1.81 -5.42
N THR A 117 3.72 2.59 -6.36
CA THR A 117 4.24 2.68 -7.73
C THR A 117 5.76 2.92 -7.72
N THR A 118 6.23 3.81 -6.83
CA THR A 118 7.65 4.05 -6.58
C THR A 118 7.92 4.02 -5.08
N GLY A 119 8.80 3.12 -4.64
CA GLY A 119 9.18 3.04 -3.23
C GLY A 119 8.13 2.40 -2.33
N ALA A 120 7.93 2.96 -1.14
CA ALA A 120 7.00 2.44 -0.13
C ALA A 120 6.35 3.55 0.70
N TRP A 121 5.17 3.26 1.26
CA TRP A 121 4.56 4.04 2.36
C TRP A 121 4.74 3.28 3.65
N CYS A 122 5.12 3.95 4.72
CA CYS A 122 5.18 3.33 6.04
C CYS A 122 4.24 4.03 7.02
N VAL A 123 3.48 3.24 7.77
CA VAL A 123 2.67 3.68 8.92
C VAL A 123 3.07 2.95 10.19
N ASP A 124 3.03 3.61 11.35
CA ASP A 124 3.31 2.97 12.64
C ASP A 124 2.36 3.37 13.76
N SER A 125 2.41 2.60 14.85
CA SER A 125 1.64 2.80 16.09
C SER A 125 1.84 4.15 16.79
N THR A 126 2.82 4.97 16.37
CA THR A 126 3.03 6.31 16.91
C THR A 126 2.29 7.39 16.11
N GLY A 127 1.59 6.99 15.04
CA GLY A 127 0.92 7.91 14.12
C GLY A 127 1.82 8.43 13.01
N TRP A 128 3.03 7.88 12.82
CA TRP A 128 3.85 8.22 11.68
C TRP A 128 3.20 7.67 10.40
N SER A 129 3.19 8.47 9.33
CA SER A 129 2.74 8.05 8.00
C SER A 129 3.48 8.84 6.91
N ASP A 130 4.47 8.24 6.27
CA ASP A 130 5.22 8.93 5.20
C ASP A 130 5.87 7.93 4.20
N GLU A 131 6.34 8.45 3.07
CA GLU A 131 7.14 7.76 2.05
C GLU A 131 8.65 7.99 2.21
N LYS A 132 9.04 8.77 3.22
CA LYS A 132 10.42 9.18 3.48
C LYS A 132 10.71 9.31 4.97
N THR A 133 11.99 9.34 5.30
CA THR A 133 12.47 9.70 6.65
C THR A 133 12.34 11.20 6.92
N ASN A 134 12.48 11.63 8.18
CA ASN A 134 12.65 13.03 8.60
C ASN A 134 13.83 13.71 7.88
N ALA A 135 14.87 12.95 7.54
CA ALA A 135 16.01 13.43 6.76
C ALA A 135 15.69 13.61 5.26
N GLY A 136 14.45 13.39 4.84
CA GLY A 136 14.01 13.55 3.45
C GLY A 136 14.40 12.41 2.51
N THR A 137 14.89 11.29 3.05
CA THR A 137 15.30 10.14 2.23
C THR A 137 14.09 9.25 1.95
N TYR A 138 13.71 9.12 0.68
CA TYR A 138 12.61 8.25 0.25
C TYR A 138 12.91 6.77 0.50
N TYR A 139 11.90 6.02 0.89
CA TYR A 139 12.00 4.58 0.97
C TYR A 139 12.07 3.98 -0.44
N THR A 140 13.14 3.25 -0.73
CA THR A 140 13.32 2.60 -2.03
C THR A 140 12.64 1.23 -2.11
N SER A 141 12.28 0.66 -0.96
CA SER A 141 11.58 -0.62 -0.85
C SER A 141 10.83 -0.71 0.47
N VAL A 142 9.90 -1.66 0.54
CA VAL A 142 9.15 -1.98 1.76
C VAL A 142 10.06 -2.38 2.91
N ALA A 143 11.12 -3.14 2.62
CA ALA A 143 12.12 -3.56 3.60
C ALA A 143 13.01 -2.41 4.09
N ASN A 144 13.20 -1.36 3.29
CA ASN A 144 13.95 -0.16 3.69
C ASN A 144 13.12 0.77 4.59
N ALA A 145 11.79 0.73 4.44
CA ALA A 145 10.85 1.57 5.16
C ALA A 145 10.67 1.14 6.63
N LEU A 146 10.97 -0.11 6.94
CA LEU A 146 11.02 -0.61 8.31
C LEU A 146 12.49 -0.85 8.70
N PRO A 147 12.91 -0.45 9.90
CA PRO A 147 14.26 -0.69 10.38
C PRO A 147 14.52 -2.19 10.60
N PRO A 148 15.80 -2.63 10.59
CA PRO A 148 16.14 -3.99 10.97
C PRO A 148 15.78 -4.28 12.44
N SER A 149 15.69 -5.56 12.77
CA SER A 149 15.27 -6.10 14.07
C SER A 149 15.94 -5.41 15.25
N GLY A 150 15.22 -4.49 15.91
CA GLY A 150 15.71 -3.73 17.06
C GLY A 150 15.02 -2.38 17.28
N LEU A 151 14.36 -1.82 16.26
CA LEU A 151 13.66 -0.53 16.37
C LEU A 151 12.17 -0.68 16.05
N SER A 152 11.29 -0.51 17.04
CA SER A 152 9.85 -0.58 16.82
C SER A 152 9.35 0.62 16.00
N GLY A 153 8.69 0.37 14.88
CA GLY A 153 8.07 1.43 14.07
C GLY A 153 8.58 1.54 12.63
N CYS A 154 8.21 2.64 11.98
CA CYS A 154 8.77 3.04 10.69
C CYS A 154 10.17 3.60 10.85
N LYS A 155 10.98 3.51 9.80
CA LYS A 155 12.29 4.16 9.76
C LYS A 155 12.10 5.67 9.57
N LYS A 156 12.29 6.46 10.62
CA LYS A 156 12.12 7.92 10.59
C LYS A 156 13.40 8.66 10.25
#